data_AF-A0A820QSK3-F1
#
_entry.id   AF-A0A820QSK3-F1
#
_cell.length_a   1.000
_cell.length_b   1.000
_cell.length_c   1.000
_cell.angle_alpha   90.00
_cell.angle_beta   90.00
_cell.angle_gamma   90.00
#
_symmetry.space_group_name_H-M   'P 1'
#
loop_
_entity.id
_entity.type
_entity.pdbx_description
1 polymer ?
#
loop_
_entity_poly.entity_id
_entity_poly.type
_entity_poly.pdbx_seq_one_letter_code
_entity_poly.pdbx_strand_id
1 'polypeptide(L)'
;YFITYTRCIENLDAGKLPAWRNLPAPQIAKNYWKLSDDAMIRDILLVIRADEATHRQVNHKLADVGPNAPNPFLIQTTETQTPPSLNEQQEINTANKN
;
A
#
# COMPACT_ATOMS: atom_id res chain seq x y z
N TYR A 1 -12.48 -4.22 9.47
CA TYR A 1 -11.79 -3.13 8.78
C TYR A 1 -12.49 -2.74 7.47
N PHE A 2 -12.65 -3.62 6.47
CA PHE A 2 -13.44 -3.34 5.25
C PHE A 2 -14.85 -2.72 5.46
N ILE A 3 -15.65 -3.27 6.38
CA ILE A 3 -17.02 -2.81 6.67
C ILE A 3 -17.01 -1.37 7.21
N THR A 4 -16.01 -1.01 8.00
CA THR A 4 -15.89 0.33 8.60
C THR A 4 -15.73 1.39 7.51
N TYR A 5 -14.81 1.18 6.56
CA TYR A 5 -14.60 2.13 5.46
C TYR A 5 -15.80 2.19 4.52
N THR A 6 -16.50 1.08 4.32
CA THR A 6 -17.77 1.07 3.58
C THR A 6 -18.81 1.98 4.25
N ARG A 7 -19.00 1.87 5.56
CA ARG A 7 -19.91 2.75 6.32
C ARG A 7 -19.46 4.21 6.34
N CYS A 8 -18.16 4.48 6.38
CA CYS A 8 -17.64 5.85 6.28
C CYS A 8 -18.01 6.49 4.95
N ILE A 9 -17.88 5.76 3.84
CA ILE A 9 -18.28 6.23 2.51
C ILE A 9 -19.79 6.45 2.45
N GLU A 10 -20.60 5.50 2.92
CA GLU A 10 -22.06 5.64 2.97
C GLU A 10 -22.50 6.86 3.78
N ASN A 11 -21.89 7.09 4.95
CA ASN A 11 -22.19 8.25 5.78
C ASN A 11 -21.73 9.56 5.14
N LEU A 12 -20.59 9.57 4.44
CA LEU A 12 -20.11 10.73 3.70
C LEU A 12 -21.06 11.07 2.54
N ASP A 13 -21.47 10.08 1.76
CA ASP A 13 -22.36 10.22 0.62
C ASP A 13 -23.78 10.63 1.06
N ALA A 14 -24.23 10.14 2.23
CA ALA A 14 -25.47 10.57 2.88
C ALA A 14 -25.38 11.97 3.53
N GLY A 15 -24.24 12.66 3.44
CA GLY A 15 -24.06 14.00 4.00
C GLY A 15 -23.95 14.06 5.53
N LYS A 16 -23.77 12.91 6.21
CA LYS A 16 -23.64 12.83 7.68
C LYS A 16 -22.27 13.27 8.19
N LEU A 17 -21.30 13.45 7.30
CA LEU A 17 -19.93 13.89 7.61
C LEU A 17 -19.60 15.20 6.86
N PRO A 18 -20.26 16.32 7.21
CA PRO A 18 -20.14 17.57 6.46
C PRO A 18 -18.71 18.14 6.45
N ALA A 19 -17.96 17.93 7.53
CA ALA A 19 -16.56 18.37 7.65
C ALA A 19 -15.63 17.70 6.63
N TRP A 20 -16.00 16.53 6.10
CA TRP A 20 -15.14 15.73 5.21
C TRP A 20 -15.56 15.84 3.74
N ARG A 21 -16.74 16.42 3.47
CA ARG A 21 -17.32 16.52 2.11
C ARG A 21 -16.39 17.23 1.13
N ASN A 22 -15.80 18.35 1.57
CA ASN A 22 -14.93 19.20 0.76
C ASN A 22 -13.51 19.23 1.30
N LEU A 23 -13.09 18.20 2.05
CA LEU A 23 -11.75 18.14 2.61
C LEU A 23 -10.80 17.51 1.58
N PRO A 24 -9.75 18.22 1.14
CA PRO A 24 -8.75 17.67 0.24
C PRO A 24 -7.97 16.55 0.92
N ALA A 25 -7.51 15.59 0.12
CA ALA A 25 -6.63 14.54 0.56
C ALA A 25 -5.28 15.12 1.05
N PRO A 26 -4.71 14.65 2.17
CA PRO A 26 -3.36 15.01 2.58
C PRO A 26 -2.32 14.61 1.53
N GLN A 27 -1.26 15.41 1.36
CA GLN A 27 -0.25 15.17 0.33
C GLN A 27 0.44 13.81 0.46
N ILE A 28 0.66 13.35 1.69
CA ILE A 28 1.23 12.02 1.96
C ILE A 28 0.38 10.89 1.35
N ALA A 29 -0.95 11.00 1.45
CA ALA A 29 -1.87 10.02 0.89
C ALA A 29 -1.88 10.08 -0.64
N LYS A 30 -1.90 11.29 -1.21
CA LYS A 30 -1.84 11.49 -2.68
C LYS A 30 -0.57 10.87 -3.26
N ASN A 31 0.58 11.11 -2.62
CA ASN A 31 1.85 10.56 -3.07
C ASN A 31 1.89 9.03 -2.94
N TYR A 32 1.39 8.48 -1.83
CA TYR A 32 1.43 7.04 -1.58
C TYR A 32 0.56 6.25 -2.56
N TRP A 33 -0.71 6.65 -2.74
CA TRP A 33 -1.65 5.98 -3.63
C TRP A 33 -1.64 6.53 -5.07
N LYS A 34 -0.73 7.47 -5.39
CA LYS A 34 -0.65 8.17 -6.68
C LYS A 34 -1.99 8.76 -7.13
N LEU A 35 -2.68 9.41 -6.20
CA LEU A 35 -3.96 10.08 -6.47
C LEU A 35 -3.75 11.40 -7.20
N SER A 36 -4.80 11.88 -7.85
CA SER A 36 -4.83 13.21 -8.47
C SER A 36 -4.63 14.34 -7.45
N ASP A 37 -4.14 15.49 -7.90
CA ASP A 37 -3.91 16.67 -7.06
C ASP A 37 -5.21 17.26 -6.50
N ASP A 38 -6.34 17.01 -7.15
CA ASP A 38 -7.69 17.39 -6.70
C ASP A 38 -8.38 16.31 -5.84
N ALA A 39 -7.68 15.22 -5.50
CA ALA A 39 -8.25 14.14 -4.71
C ALA A 39 -8.75 14.61 -3.33
N MET A 40 -9.85 14.01 -2.90
CA MET A 40 -10.57 14.34 -1.67
C MET A 40 -10.49 13.21 -0.64
N ILE A 41 -10.94 13.45 0.59
CA ILE A 41 -11.04 12.40 1.63
C ILE A 41 -11.84 11.19 1.14
N ARG A 42 -12.88 11.42 0.32
CA ARG A 42 -13.66 10.32 -0.26
C ARG A 42 -12.79 9.35 -1.07
N ASP A 43 -11.84 9.86 -1.85
CA ASP A 43 -10.94 9.06 -2.67
C ASP A 43 -9.98 8.26 -1.79
N ILE A 44 -9.51 8.85 -0.70
CA ILE A 44 -8.72 8.13 0.31
C ILE A 44 -9.51 6.98 0.92
N LEU A 45 -10.77 7.21 1.31
CA LEU A 45 -11.61 6.15 1.88
C LEU A 45 -11.82 4.99 0.90
N LEU A 46 -11.91 5.29 -0.40
CA LEU A 46 -12.05 4.27 -1.44
C LEU A 46 -10.79 3.42 -1.60
N VAL A 47 -9.61 4.04 -1.66
CA VAL A 47 -8.35 3.27 -1.79
C VAL A 47 -8.03 2.48 -0.54
N ILE A 48 -8.25 3.02 0.65
CA ILE A 48 -8.09 2.25 1.90
C ILE A 48 -9.05 1.06 1.93
N ARG A 49 -10.31 1.24 1.51
CA ARG A 49 -11.27 0.13 1.44
C ARG A 49 -10.78 -0.96 0.48
N ALA A 50 -10.16 -0.59 -0.64
CA ALA A 50 -9.59 -1.53 -1.60
C ALA A 50 -8.41 -2.30 -0.98
N ASP A 51 -7.49 -1.62 -0.28
CA ASP A 51 -6.36 -2.25 0.41
C ASP A 51 -6.84 -3.25 1.47
N GLU A 52 -7.87 -2.89 2.26
CA GLU A 52 -8.47 -3.79 3.25
C GLU A 52 -9.12 -5.04 2.64
N ALA A 53 -9.65 -4.95 1.42
CA ALA A 53 -10.17 -6.10 0.69
C ALA A 53 -9.02 -7.01 0.21
N THR A 54 -7.93 -6.42 -0.27
CA THR A 54 -6.72 -7.15 -0.68
C THR A 54 -6.07 -7.84 0.51
N HIS A 55 -5.91 -7.16 1.65
CA HIS A 55 -5.40 -7.75 2.89
C HIS A 55 -6.25 -8.93 3.35
N ARG A 56 -7.59 -8.79 3.29
CA ARG A 56 -8.51 -9.89 3.58
C ARG A 56 -8.20 -11.07 2.65
N GLN A 57 -8.12 -10.86 1.34
CA GLN A 57 -7.87 -11.93 0.38
C GLN A 57 -6.52 -12.60 0.59
N VAL A 58 -5.45 -11.82 0.77
CA VAL A 58 -4.10 -12.33 1.02
C VAL A 58 -4.06 -13.15 2.30
N ASN A 59 -4.61 -12.64 3.40
CA ASN A 59 -4.58 -13.33 4.69
C ASN A 59 -5.42 -14.61 4.67
N HIS A 60 -6.60 -14.59 4.04
CA HIS A 60 -7.38 -15.82 3.86
C HIS A 60 -6.61 -16.85 3.05
N LYS A 61 -5.96 -16.44 1.95
CA LYS A 61 -5.19 -17.37 1.13
C LYS A 61 -3.95 -17.90 1.86
N LEU A 62 -3.29 -17.07 2.66
CA LEU A 62 -2.15 -17.50 3.48
C LEU A 62 -2.57 -18.47 4.60
N ALA A 63 -3.79 -18.35 5.13
CA ALA A 63 -4.32 -19.30 6.09
C ALA A 63 -4.64 -20.68 5.46
N ASP A 64 -4.98 -20.71 4.18
CA ASP A 64 -5.28 -21.95 3.45
C ASP A 64 -4.03 -22.73 3.01
N VAL A 65 -2.87 -22.08 2.92
CA VAL A 65 -1.63 -22.75 2.49
C VAL A 65 -0.89 -23.38 3.67
N GLY A 66 -0.18 -24.48 3.42
CA GLY A 66 0.62 -25.15 4.44
C GLY A 66 1.82 -24.30 4.90
N PRO A 67 2.40 -24.58 6.08
CA PRO A 67 3.43 -23.76 6.72
C PRO A 67 4.73 -23.61 5.90
N ASN A 68 5.01 -24.54 4.99
CA ASN A 68 6.19 -24.52 4.11
C ASN A 68 5.84 -24.23 2.64
N ALA A 69 4.58 -23.89 2.35
CA ALA A 69 4.19 -23.56 0.98
C ALA A 69 4.76 -22.19 0.58
N PRO A 70 5.22 -22.03 -0.67
CA PRO A 70 5.69 -20.73 -1.16
C PRO A 70 4.56 -19.71 -1.08
N ASN A 71 4.89 -18.45 -0.77
CA ASN A 71 3.90 -17.38 -0.75
C ASN A 71 3.29 -17.24 -2.17
N PRO A 72 1.96 -17.48 -2.32
CA PRO A 72 1.29 -17.51 -3.62
C PRO A 72 1.17 -16.14 -4.30
N PHE A 73 1.54 -15.06 -3.60
CA PHE A 73 1.53 -13.69 -4.11
C PHE A 73 2.93 -13.15 -4.44
N LEU A 74 3.96 -13.99 -4.41
CA LEU A 74 5.28 -13.58 -4.87
C LEU A 74 5.25 -13.28 -6.37
N ILE A 75 5.58 -12.04 -6.73
CA ILE A 75 5.87 -11.69 -8.12
C ILE A 75 7.27 -12.22 -8.42
N GLN A 76 7.40 -13.14 -9.37
CA GLN A 76 8.72 -13.52 -9.89
C GLN A 76 9.29 -12.32 -10.66
N THR A 77 10.13 -11.52 -10.02
CA THR A 77 10.97 -10.57 -10.73
C THR A 77 11.96 -11.37 -11.56
N THR A 78 11.76 -11.42 -12.87
CA THR A 78 12.77 -11.92 -13.81
C THR A 78 13.90 -10.92 -13.92
N GLU A 79 14.61 -10.65 -12.83
CA GLU A 79 15.95 -10.06 -12.80
C GLU A 79 16.70 -10.59 -11.57
N THR A 80 17.49 -11.64 -11.78
CA THR A 80 18.63 -11.94 -10.92
C THR A 80 19.63 -10.81 -11.02
N GLN A 81 19.48 -9.76 -10.21
CA GLN A 81 20.63 -9.01 -9.76
C GLN A 81 21.13 -9.69 -8.48
N THR A 82 22.15 -10.53 -8.64
CA THR A 82 22.94 -11.04 -7.52
C THR A 82 23.36 -9.81 -6.69
N PRO A 83 23.09 -9.77 -5.38
CA PRO A 83 23.55 -8.65 -4.56
C PRO A 83 25.08 -8.57 -4.68
N PRO A 84 25.66 -7.35 -4.82
CA PRO A 84 27.10 -7.22 -4.92
C PRO A 84 27.74 -7.88 -3.71
N SER A 85 28.79 -8.66 -3.98
CA SER A 85 29.50 -9.43 -2.97
C SER A 85 30.05 -8.49 -1.89
N LEU A 86 30.25 -9.01 -0.68
CA LEU A 86 30.77 -8.22 0.47
C LEU A 86 32.07 -7.45 0.13
N ASN A 87 32.83 -7.93 -0.85
CA ASN A 87 34.05 -7.28 -1.33
C ASN A 87 33.76 -6.01 -2.14
N GLU A 88 32.70 -6.00 -2.96
CA GLU A 88 32.32 -4.83 -3.76
C GLU A 88 31.81 -3.70 -2.88
N GLN A 89 31.12 -3.99 -1.77
CA GLN A 89 30.67 -2.98 -0.79
C GLN A 89 31.83 -2.32 -0.04
N GLN A 90 32.98 -2.99 0.09
CA GLN A 90 34.17 -2.42 0.75
C GLN A 90 34.92 -1.44 -0.16
N GLU A 91 34.91 -1.63 -1.47
CA GLU A 91 35.54 -0.72 -2.43
C GLU A 91 34.78 0.62 -2.51
N ILE A 92 33.44 0.60 -2.54
CA ILE A 92 32.60 1.82 -2.61
C ILE A 92 32.74 2.69 -1.36
N ASN A 93 32.94 2.07 -0.19
CA ASN A 93 33.10 2.79 1.08
C ASN A 93 34.50 3.36 1.29
N THR A 94 35.50 2.86 0.55
CA THR A 94 36.87 3.36 0.60
C THR A 94 37.09 4.49 -0.40
N ALA A 95 36.39 4.49 -1.54
CA ALA A 95 36.44 5.56 -2.54
C ALA A 95 35.81 6.88 -2.09
N ASN A 96 34.86 6.85 -1.15
CA ASN A 96 34.15 8.03 -0.64
C ASN A 96 34.82 8.70 0.58
N LYS A 97 36.08 8.36 0.85
CA LYS A 97 36.84 8.87 2.01
C LYS A 97 37.96 9.87 1.67
N ASN A 98 38.00 10.40 0.45
CA ASN A 98 38.90 11.48 0.05
C ASN A 98 38.12 12.70 -0.46
#